data_AF-A0A392RF63-F1
#
_entry.id   AF-A0A392RF63-F1
#
_cell.length_a   1.000
_cell.length_b   1.000
_cell.length_c   1.000
_cell.angle_alpha   90.00
_cell.angle_beta   90.00
_cell.angle_gamma   90.00
#
_symmetry.space_group_name_H-M   'P 1'
#
loop_
_entity.id
_entity.type
_entity.pdbx_description
1 polymer ?
#
loop_
_entity_poly.entity_id
_entity_poly.type
_entity_poly.pdbx_seq_one_letter_code
_entity_poly.pdbx_strand_id
1 'polypeptide(L)' 'MAGPDNLDDDTIGVNYRALQDLFFLSDQRKDTINYVISVQMLEIYNEQVRDLLAP' A
#
# COMPACT_ATOMS: atom_id res chain seq x y z
N MET A 1 -3.68 -4.87 -9.31
CA MET A 1 -3.75 -4.28 -7.96
C MET A 1 -2.81 -3.09 -7.79
N ALA A 2 -1.53 -3.21 -8.16
CA ALA A 2 -0.57 -2.10 -8.17
C ALA A 2 -0.79 -1.08 -9.31
N GLY A 3 -1.47 -1.49 -10.39
CA GLY A 3 -1.56 -0.69 -11.62
C GLY A 3 -0.55 -1.18 -12.65
N PRO A 4 -0.52 -0.60 -13.85
CA PRO A 4 0.51 -0.87 -14.84
C PRO A 4 1.83 -0.14 -14.47
N ASP A 5 2.93 -0.52 -15.12
CA ASP A 5 4.25 0.06 -14.83
C ASP A 5 4.35 1.55 -15.21
N ASN A 6 3.57 1.98 -16.18
CA ASN A 6 3.39 3.38 -16.55
C ASN A 6 2.28 4.01 -15.71
N LEU A 7 2.64 4.52 -14.53
CA LEU A 7 1.70 5.16 -13.62
C LEU A 7 1.35 6.58 -14.09
N ASP A 8 0.06 6.83 -14.33
CA ASP A 8 -0.57 8.14 -14.41
C ASP A 8 -1.79 8.19 -13.46
N ASP A 9 -2.39 9.38 -13.29
CA ASP A 9 -3.49 9.59 -12.35
C ASP A 9 -4.71 8.68 -12.63
N ASP A 10 -4.92 8.29 -13.90
CA ASP A 10 -6.04 7.44 -14.32
C ASP A 10 -5.72 5.94 -14.21
N THR A 11 -4.45 5.56 -14.21
CA THR A 11 -3.99 4.16 -14.25
C THR A 11 -3.45 3.66 -12.91
N ILE A 12 -3.21 4.54 -11.94
CA ILE A 12 -2.68 4.17 -10.63
C ILE A 12 -3.52 3.06 -9.98
N GLY A 13 -2.84 2.09 -9.36
CA GLY A 13 -3.52 0.95 -8.75
C GLY A 13 -4.30 1.28 -7.48
N VAL A 14 -5.23 0.40 -7.13
CA VAL A 14 -6.00 0.50 -5.87
C VAL A 14 -5.09 0.51 -4.65
N ASN A 15 -4.00 -0.27 -4.64
CA ASN A 15 -3.08 -0.32 -3.49
C ASN A 15 -2.45 1.05 -3.22
N TYR A 16 -2.05 1.77 -4.28
CA TYR A 16 -1.48 3.10 -4.18
C TYR A 16 -2.52 4.12 -3.70
N ARG A 17 -3.72 4.14 -4.31
CA ARG A 17 -4.80 5.04 -3.88
C ARG A 17 -5.20 4.83 -2.42
N ALA A 18 -5.36 3.57 -2.01
CA ALA A 18 -5.74 3.24 -0.64
C ALA A 18 -4.68 3.68 0.38
N LEU A 19 -3.38 3.45 0.09
CA LEU A 19 -2.30 3.92 0.96
C LEU A 19 -2.23 5.45 1.00
N GLN A 20 -2.42 6.12 -0.15
CA GLN A 20 -2.49 7.58 -0.22
C GLN A 20 -3.59 8.14 0.69
N ASP A 21 -4.80 7.57 0.61
CA ASP A 21 -5.93 7.97 1.46
C ASP A 21 -5.63 7.70 2.95
N LEU A 22 -5.02 6.57 3.28
CA LEU A 22 -4.64 6.24 4.66
C LEU A 22 -3.65 7.24 5.24
N PHE A 23 -2.59 7.61 4.49
CA PHE A 23 -1.63 8.59 4.94
C PHE A 23 -2.23 9.99 5.03
N PHE A 24 -3.09 10.37 4.08
CA PHE A 24 -3.79 11.64 4.09
C PHE A 24 -4.70 11.78 5.33
N LEU A 25 -5.49 10.75 5.63
CA LEU A 25 -6.36 10.73 6.82
C LEU A 25 -5.55 10.71 8.12
N SER A 26 -4.43 10.00 8.14
CA SER A 26 -3.51 9.99 9.28
C SER A 26 -2.97 11.38 9.57
N ASP A 27 -2.53 12.11 8.54
CA ASP A 27 -2.00 13.46 8.70
C ASP A 27 -3.09 14.47 9.12
N GLN A 28 -4.29 14.39 8.53
CA GLN A 28 -5.41 15.26 8.92
C GLN A 28 -5.80 15.16 10.40
N ARG A 29 -5.61 13.99 11.02
CA ARG A 29 -6.08 13.68 12.37
C ARG A 29 -4.95 13.59 13.40
N LYS A 30 -3.71 13.89 13.01
CA LYS A 30 -2.50 13.68 13.84
C LYS A 30 -2.54 14.36 15.21
N ASP A 31 -3.27 15.47 15.34
CA ASP A 31 -3.37 16.22 16.59
C ASP A 31 -4.31 15.56 17.62
N THR A 32 -5.10 14.57 17.20
CA THR A 32 -6.08 13.87 18.04
C THR A 32 -5.90 12.36 18.09
N ILE A 33 -5.31 11.76 17.04
CA ILE A 33 -5.12 10.32 16.90
C ILE A 33 -3.72 10.05 16.37
N ASN A 34 -3.03 9.08 16.98
CA ASN A 34 -1.78 8.54 16.46
C ASN A 34 -2.05 7.26 15.67
N TYR A 35 -1.64 7.24 14.40
CA TYR A 35 -1.76 6.09 13.52
C TYR A 35 -0.39 5.43 13.31
N VAL A 36 -0.35 4.11 13.40
CA VAL A 36 0.78 3.30 12.96
C VAL A 36 0.33 2.48 11.76
N ILE A 37 0.95 2.72 10.61
CA ILE A 37 0.65 2.03 9.35
C ILE A 37 1.80 1.07 9.06
N SER A 38 1.49 -0.19 8.76
CA SER A 38 2.46 -1.23 8.44
C SER A 38 2.00 -2.00 7.21
N VAL A 39 2.93 -2.37 6.34
CA VAL A 39 2.64 -3.08 5.08
C VAL A 39 3.50 -4.33 4.97
N GLN A 40 2.94 -5.36 4.36
CA GLN A 40 3.64 -6.57 3.96
C GLN A 40 3.16 -6.97 2.57
N MET A 41 4.06 -7.40 1.70
CA MET A 41 3.71 -7.92 0.39
C MET A 41 4.19 -9.35 0.28
N LEU A 42 3.26 -10.27 0.04
CA LEU A 42 3.51 -11.71 -0.01
C LEU A 42 3.07 -12.24 -1.37
N GLU A 43 3.87 -13.12 -1.94
CA GLU A 43 3.48 -13.97 -3.05
C GLU A 43 3.20 -15.38 -2.53
N ILE A 44 2.06 -15.93 -2.92
CA ILE A 44 1.71 -17.33 -2.67
C ILE A 44 1.64 -18.02 -4.01
N TYR A 45 2.61 -18.89 -4.29
CA TYR A 45 2.70 -19.61 -5.55
C TYR A 45 3.07 -21.06 -5.27
N ASN A 46 2.26 -22.00 -5.79
CA ASN A 46 2.45 -23.43 -5.59
C ASN A 46 2.68 -23.82 -4.11
N GLU A 47 1.81 -23.33 -3.23
CA GLU A 47 1.87 -23.55 -1.77
C GLU A 47 3.14 -23.01 -1.09
N GLN A 48 4.00 -22.28 -1.81
CA GLN A 48 5.13 -21.57 -1.24
C GLN A 48 4.77 -20.12 -0.94
N VAL A 49 5.24 -19.62 0.20
CA VAL A 49 5.07 -18.23 0.63
C VAL A 49 6.41 -17.51 0.46
N ARG A 50 6.39 -16.40 -0.28
CA ARG A 50 7.56 -15.55 -0.50
C ARG A 50 7.26 -14.13 -0.04
N ASP A 51 8.14 -13.58 0.78
CA ASP A 51 8.12 -12.14 1.08
C ASP A 51 8.70 -11.37 -0.09
N LEU A 52 7.90 -10.46 -0.67
CA LEU A 52 8.29 -9.63 -1.80
C LEU A 52 9.04 -8.36 -1.37
N LEU A 53 9.04 -8.04 -0.08
CA LEU A 53 9.76 -6.89 0.49
C LEU A 53 11.02 -7.30 1.27
N ALA A 54 11.27 -8.60 1.43
CA ALA A 54 12.51 -9.11 2.00
C ALA A 54 13.71 -8.83 1.05
N PRO A 55 14.91 -8.54 1.60
CA PRO A 55 16.13 -8.31 0.82
C PRO A 55 16.62 -9.52 0.04
#